data_AF-A0A317WKB0-F1
#
_entry.id   AF-A0A317WKB0-F1
#
_cell.length_a   1.000
_cell.length_b   1.000
_cell.length_c   1.000
_cell.angle_alpha   90.00
_cell.angle_beta   90.00
_cell.angle_gamma   90.00
#
_symmetry.space_group_name_H-M   'P 1'
#
loop_
_entity.id
_entity.type
_entity.pdbx_description
1 polymer ?
#
loop_
_entity_poly.entity_id
_entity_poly.type
_entity_poly.pdbx_seq_one_letter_code
_entity_poly.pdbx_strand_id
1 'polypeptide(L)'
;MPPSKQHQQATTTTTTTTITTSNDKDPALTTLSPDEQTQRDKKLSTLRASIASLQSQITGIESQIAQTKTKLKNDPSTTVQHHIRLLHEYNEIKDIAQGLMGLIADARGVRQVDVQREYGVDDRD
;
A
#
# COMPACT_ATOMS: atom_id res chain seq x y z
N MET A 1 0.18 6.31 -60.93
CA MET A 1 1.60 6.34 -61.37
C MET A 1 2.49 6.14 -60.15
N PRO A 2 3.52 5.28 -60.21
CA PRO A 2 4.71 5.29 -59.33
C PRO A 2 5.78 6.29 -59.91
N PRO A 3 7.05 6.47 -59.44
CA PRO A 3 8.09 5.52 -58.93
C PRO A 3 8.48 5.73 -57.43
N SER A 4 9.00 4.75 -56.67
CA SER A 4 10.35 4.10 -56.64
C SER A 4 11.49 5.04 -56.15
N LYS A 5 12.42 4.65 -55.24
CA LYS A 5 13.24 3.41 -55.06
C LYS A 5 13.37 3.05 -53.55
N GLN A 6 13.35 1.79 -53.08
CA GLN A 6 14.43 0.75 -53.05
C GLN A 6 15.72 1.19 -52.34
N HIS A 7 16.37 0.47 -51.41
CA HIS A 7 16.26 -0.93 -50.89
C HIS A 7 16.79 -0.97 -49.41
N GLN A 8 16.98 -2.08 -48.63
CA GLN A 8 17.08 -3.52 -48.93
C GLN A 8 16.47 -4.46 -47.84
N GLN A 9 17.27 -5.34 -47.20
CA GLN A 9 16.89 -6.61 -46.52
C GLN A 9 18.02 -7.10 -45.56
N ALA A 10 17.69 -7.73 -44.42
CA ALA A 10 18.47 -8.73 -43.62
C ALA A 10 17.77 -8.99 -42.25
N THR A 11 17.01 -10.06 -42.01
CA THR A 11 17.36 -11.44 -41.52
C THR A 11 17.67 -11.63 -40.01
N THR A 12 16.81 -12.42 -39.33
CA THR A 12 17.07 -13.29 -38.14
C THR A 12 17.49 -12.59 -36.81
N THR A 13 17.40 -13.18 -35.60
CA THR A 13 17.21 -14.58 -35.15
C THR A 13 16.41 -14.66 -33.83
N THR A 14 15.62 -15.72 -33.61
CA THR A 14 15.05 -16.05 -32.28
C THR A 14 16.13 -16.59 -31.34
N THR A 15 16.24 -16.06 -30.11
CA THR A 15 17.23 -16.53 -29.11
C THR A 15 16.83 -17.85 -28.45
N THR A 16 16.80 -18.92 -29.24
CA THR A 16 16.73 -20.30 -28.75
C THR A 16 18.16 -20.78 -28.51
N THR A 17 18.69 -20.56 -27.30
CA THR A 17 20.05 -20.98 -26.92
C THR A 17 20.13 -22.48 -26.68
N THR A 18 20.11 -23.26 -27.76
CA THR A 18 20.41 -24.70 -27.72
C THR A 18 21.93 -24.89 -27.79
N ILE A 19 22.59 -25.11 -26.65
CA ILE A 19 23.98 -25.58 -26.62
C ILE A 19 23.97 -27.11 -26.65
N THR A 20 24.06 -27.67 -27.85
CA THR A 20 24.31 -29.10 -28.04
C THR A 20 25.81 -29.36 -27.97
N THR A 21 26.27 -29.93 -26.86
CA THR A 21 27.62 -30.54 -26.78
C THR A 21 27.46 -32.06 -26.82
N SER A 22 27.53 -32.63 -28.03
CA SER A 22 27.60 -34.07 -28.23
C SER A 22 29.00 -34.61 -27.94
N ASN A 23 29.11 -35.59 -27.05
CA ASN A 23 30.30 -36.45 -26.88
C ASN A 23 29.85 -37.82 -26.36
N ASP A 24 30.58 -38.88 -26.73
CA ASP A 24 30.22 -40.27 -26.46
C ASP A 24 30.45 -40.74 -25.01
N LYS A 25 29.75 -41.85 -24.64
CA LYS A 25 29.68 -42.53 -23.32
C LYS A 25 28.93 -41.70 -22.25
N ASP A 26 27.76 -42.07 -21.75
CA ASP A 26 27.35 -43.38 -21.20
C ASP A 26 25.81 -43.53 -21.21
N PRO A 27 25.25 -44.76 -21.12
CA PRO A 27 23.83 -44.99 -20.81
C PRO A 27 23.51 -44.76 -19.31
N ALA A 28 24.25 -43.87 -18.64
CA ALA A 28 24.12 -43.57 -17.23
C ALA A 28 22.98 -42.56 -17.00
N LEU A 29 21.78 -43.10 -16.79
CA LEU A 29 20.63 -42.38 -16.26
C LEU A 29 21.05 -41.37 -15.18
N THR A 30 20.71 -40.09 -15.34
CA THR A 30 20.77 -39.12 -14.24
C THR A 30 19.59 -39.34 -13.27
N THR A 31 19.50 -40.56 -12.72
CA THR A 31 18.66 -40.86 -11.56
C THR A 31 19.22 -40.10 -10.37
N LEU A 32 18.65 -38.92 -10.17
CA LEU A 32 18.59 -38.24 -8.88
C LEU A 32 18.30 -39.27 -7.79
N SER A 33 18.99 -39.19 -6.65
CA SER A 33 18.79 -40.18 -5.60
C SER A 33 17.31 -40.19 -5.16
N PRO A 34 16.69 -41.35 -4.88
CA PRO A 34 15.33 -41.42 -4.38
C PRO A 34 15.08 -40.49 -3.17
N ASP A 35 16.11 -40.27 -2.34
CA ASP A 35 16.08 -39.33 -1.22
C ASP A 35 16.02 -37.86 -1.66
N GLU A 36 16.77 -37.47 -2.69
CA GLU A 36 16.73 -36.10 -3.25
C GLU A 36 15.37 -35.81 -3.88
N GLN A 37 14.84 -36.77 -4.64
CA GLN A 37 13.54 -36.66 -5.27
C GLN A 37 12.45 -36.52 -4.20
N THR A 38 12.45 -37.41 -3.20
CA THR A 38 11.56 -37.35 -2.03
C THR A 38 11.68 -36.02 -1.27
N GLN A 39 12.89 -35.47 -1.13
CA GLN A 39 13.10 -34.16 -0.51
C GLN A 39 12.54 -33.00 -1.37
N ARG A 40 12.67 -33.04 -2.70
CA ARG A 40 12.07 -32.04 -3.59
C ARG A 40 10.55 -32.13 -3.54
N ASP A 41 9.97 -33.33 -3.59
CA ASP A 41 8.52 -33.52 -3.57
C ASP A 41 7.91 -33.10 -2.22
N LYS A 42 8.59 -33.37 -1.10
CA LYS A 42 8.23 -32.80 0.22
C LYS A 42 8.28 -31.27 0.20
N LYS A 43 9.36 -30.65 -0.29
CA LYS A 43 9.50 -29.18 -0.38
C LYS A 43 8.42 -28.56 -1.29
N LEU A 44 8.12 -29.17 -2.43
CA LEU A 44 7.05 -28.75 -3.35
C LEU A 44 5.65 -28.89 -2.73
N SER A 45 5.41 -29.97 -1.96
CA SER A 45 4.16 -30.16 -1.22
C SER A 45 3.96 -29.08 -0.15
N THR A 46 4.97 -28.83 0.69
CA THR A 46 4.96 -27.75 1.69
C THR A 46 4.74 -26.39 1.04
N LEU A 47 5.46 -26.08 -0.05
CA LEU A 47 5.33 -24.80 -0.74
C LEU A 47 3.93 -24.61 -1.35
N ARG A 48 3.34 -25.65 -1.94
CA ARG A 48 1.95 -25.63 -2.42
C ARG A 48 0.94 -25.42 -1.29
N ALA A 49 1.14 -26.05 -0.14
CA ALA A 49 0.31 -25.84 1.05
C ALA A 49 0.42 -24.40 1.60
N SER A 50 1.63 -23.82 1.62
CA SER A 50 1.83 -22.41 1.97
C SER A 50 1.16 -21.47 0.98
N ILE A 51 1.26 -21.73 -0.34
CA ILE A 51 0.58 -20.94 -1.38
C ILE A 51 -0.94 -20.98 -1.19
N ALA A 52 -1.53 -22.16 -0.99
CA ALA A 52 -2.97 -22.30 -0.75
C ALA A 52 -3.43 -21.59 0.54
N SER A 53 -2.63 -21.66 1.60
CA SER A 53 -2.90 -20.94 2.86
C SER A 53 -2.83 -19.42 2.69
N LEU A 54 -1.86 -18.90 1.94
CA LEU A 54 -1.74 -17.47 1.64
C LEU A 54 -2.87 -16.98 0.72
N GLN A 55 -3.28 -17.75 -0.28
CA GLN A 55 -4.44 -17.45 -1.14
C GLN A 55 -5.74 -17.42 -0.34
N SER A 56 -5.93 -18.34 0.61
CA SER A 56 -7.06 -18.34 1.54
C SER A 56 -7.06 -17.08 2.44
N GLN A 57 -5.90 -16.69 2.97
CA GLN A 57 -5.76 -15.47 3.76
C GLN A 57 -6.04 -14.21 2.94
N ILE A 58 -5.56 -14.12 1.69
CA ILE A 58 -5.81 -12.99 0.79
C ILE A 58 -7.32 -12.84 0.56
N THR A 59 -8.01 -13.89 0.11
CA THR A 59 -9.46 -13.84 -0.15
C THR A 59 -10.29 -13.54 1.11
N GLY A 60 -9.86 -14.03 2.28
CA GLY A 60 -10.45 -13.67 3.58
C GLY A 60 -10.28 -12.18 3.94
N ILE A 61 -9.10 -11.61 3.71
CA ILE A 61 -8.80 -10.19 3.96
C ILE A 61 -9.52 -9.29 2.94
N GLU A 62 -9.54 -9.65 1.66
CA GLU A 62 -10.28 -8.94 0.62
C GLU A 62 -11.79 -8.88 0.92
N SER A 63 -12.37 -9.98 1.42
CA SER A 63 -13.76 -10.03 1.87
C SER A 63 -14.02 -9.10 3.07
N GLN A 64 -13.11 -9.05 4.04
CA GLN A 64 -13.20 -8.13 5.18
C GLN A 64 -13.04 -6.66 4.76
N ILE A 65 -12.15 -6.35 3.82
CA ILE A 65 -11.99 -5.02 3.22
C ILE A 65 -13.27 -4.61 2.50
N ALA A 66 -13.86 -5.51 1.68
CA ALA A 66 -15.12 -5.24 0.99
C ALA A 66 -16.28 -4.99 1.97
N GLN A 67 -16.45 -5.85 2.98
CA GLN A 67 -17.49 -5.69 4.00
C GLN A 67 -17.29 -4.47 4.91
N THR A 68 -16.05 -3.99 5.04
CA THR A 68 -15.75 -2.73 5.76
C THR A 68 -16.05 -1.53 4.86
N LYS A 69 -15.61 -1.56 3.60
CA LYS A 69 -15.81 -0.49 2.63
C LYS A 69 -17.28 -0.20 2.35
N THR A 70 -18.16 -1.21 2.35
CA THR A 70 -19.62 -1.00 2.19
C THR A 70 -20.29 -0.36 3.41
N LYS A 71 -19.65 -0.33 4.58
CA LYS A 71 -20.14 0.38 5.78
C LYS A 71 -19.75 1.86 5.78
N LEU A 72 -18.80 2.27 4.93
CA LEU A 72 -18.33 3.65 4.84
C LEU A 72 -19.06 4.39 3.72
N LYS A 73 -19.60 5.58 4.03
CA LYS A 73 -20.28 6.45 3.04
C LYS A 73 -19.31 7.16 2.09
N ASN A 74 -18.12 7.48 2.59
CA ASN A 74 -17.08 8.23 1.90
C ASN A 74 -15.79 7.37 1.87
N ASP A 75 -14.80 7.77 1.07
CA ASP A 75 -13.49 7.13 1.14
C ASP A 75 -12.84 7.36 2.53
N PRO A 76 -12.31 6.30 3.19
CA PRO A 76 -11.72 6.41 4.53
C PRO A 76 -10.55 7.38 4.60
N SER A 77 -9.67 7.39 3.59
CA SER A 77 -8.43 8.18 3.61
C SER A 77 -8.75 9.68 3.57
N THR A 78 -9.56 10.09 2.60
CA THR A 78 -10.04 11.48 2.47
C THR A 78 -10.83 11.94 3.69
N THR A 79 -11.67 11.07 4.27
CA THR A 79 -12.47 11.40 5.46
C THR A 79 -11.58 11.64 6.69
N VAL A 80 -10.62 10.75 6.95
CA VAL A 80 -9.68 10.90 8.07
C VAL A 80 -8.76 12.10 7.87
N GLN A 81 -8.22 12.30 6.67
CA GLN A 81 -7.36 13.45 6.36
C GLN A 81 -8.09 14.78 6.50
N HIS A 82 -9.35 14.86 6.06
CA HIS A 82 -10.19 16.05 6.25
C HIS A 82 -10.47 16.34 7.73
N HIS A 83 -10.79 15.31 8.53
CA HIS A 83 -11.05 15.49 9.95
C HIS A 83 -9.80 15.87 10.76
N ILE A 84 -8.64 15.28 10.45
CA ILE A 84 -7.34 15.70 10.99
C ILE A 84 -7.09 17.18 10.69
N ARG A 85 -7.32 17.62 9.44
CA ARG A 85 -7.17 19.03 9.06
C ARG A 85 -8.09 19.95 9.85
N LEU A 86 -9.38 19.61 9.97
CA LEU A 86 -10.35 20.42 10.73
C LEU A 86 -9.98 20.52 12.22
N LEU A 87 -9.46 19.44 12.82
CA LEU A 87 -9.00 19.46 14.22
C LEU A 87 -7.76 20.35 14.41
N HIS A 88 -6.83 20.36 13.46
CA HIS A 88 -5.70 21.30 13.49
C HIS A 88 -6.15 22.75 13.31
N GLU A 89 -6.98 23.05 12.30
CA GLU A 89 -7.48 24.40 12.03
C GLU A 89 -8.33 24.95 13.21
N TYR A 90 -9.12 24.10 13.88
CA TYR A 90 -9.83 24.47 15.12
C TYR A 90 -8.85 24.75 16.28
N ASN A 91 -7.88 23.86 16.53
CA ASN A 91 -6.92 24.04 17.64
C ASN A 91 -6.07 25.29 17.47
N GLU A 92 -5.55 25.55 16.25
CA GLU A 92 -4.78 26.77 15.96
C GLU A 92 -5.59 28.04 16.22
N ILE A 93 -6.86 28.09 15.79
CA ILE A 93 -7.75 29.22 16.05
C ILE A 93 -8.08 29.34 17.55
N LYS A 94 -8.30 28.23 18.26
CA LYS A 94 -8.61 28.21 19.70
C LYS A 94 -7.42 28.70 20.55
N ASP A 95 -6.21 28.26 20.25
CA ASP A 95 -5.00 28.68 20.96
C ASP A 95 -4.72 30.17 20.73
N ILE A 96 -4.87 30.67 19.49
CA ILE A 96 -4.78 32.10 19.17
C ILE A 96 -5.87 32.89 19.91
N ALA A 97 -7.11 32.42 19.92
CA ALA A 97 -8.22 33.08 20.58
C ALA A 97 -8.02 33.18 22.10
N GLN A 98 -7.61 32.09 22.77
CA GLN A 98 -7.33 32.09 24.21
C GLN A 98 -6.12 32.95 24.55
N GLY A 99 -5.06 32.97 23.71
CA GLY A 99 -3.93 33.88 23.87
C GLY A 99 -4.33 35.36 23.80
N LEU A 100 -5.16 35.73 22.83
CA LEU A 100 -5.74 37.08 22.74
C LEU A 100 -6.65 37.40 23.94
N MET A 101 -7.42 36.42 24.43
CA MET A 101 -8.32 36.58 25.57
C MET A 101 -7.56 36.79 26.89
N GLY A 102 -6.41 36.14 27.06
CA GLY A 102 -5.46 36.40 28.14
C GLY A 102 -4.92 37.83 28.09
N LEU A 103 -4.44 38.29 26.93
CA LEU A 103 -3.96 39.67 26.75
C LEU A 103 -5.05 40.73 27.03
N ILE A 104 -6.31 40.44 26.67
CA ILE A 104 -7.45 41.31 27.00
C ILE A 104 -7.75 41.30 28.50
N ALA A 105 -7.64 40.16 29.18
CA ALA A 105 -7.82 40.04 30.62
C ALA A 105 -6.75 40.81 31.40
N ASP A 106 -5.47 40.62 31.04
CA ASP A 106 -4.32 41.33 31.61
C ASP A 106 -4.45 42.85 31.43
N ALA A 107 -4.77 43.31 30.21
CA ALA A 107 -4.93 44.74 29.91
C ALA A 107 -6.12 45.39 30.64
N ARG A 108 -7.13 44.60 31.04
CA ARG A 108 -8.29 45.05 31.83
C ARG A 108 -8.12 44.84 33.34
N GLY A 109 -7.11 44.09 33.78
CA GLY A 109 -6.92 43.71 35.19
C GLY A 109 -8.00 42.75 35.74
N VAL A 110 -8.66 41.97 34.86
CA VAL A 110 -9.71 41.00 35.22
C VAL A 110 -9.24 39.57 34.97
N ARG A 111 -10.01 38.55 35.36
CA ARG A 111 -9.65 37.15 35.10
C ARG A 111 -10.09 36.75 33.70
N GLN A 112 -9.33 35.88 33.04
CA GLN A 112 -9.65 35.36 31.70
C GLN A 112 -11.05 34.75 31.63
N VAL A 113 -11.50 34.06 32.68
CA VAL A 113 -12.87 33.48 32.79
C VAL A 113 -14.01 34.51 32.81
N ASP A 114 -13.72 35.74 33.21
CA ASP A 114 -14.70 36.84 33.18
C ASP A 114 -14.80 37.42 31.76
N VAL A 115 -13.67 37.46 31.03
CA VAL A 115 -13.60 37.85 29.61
C VAL A 115 -14.24 36.78 28.71
N GLN A 116 -13.92 35.49 28.90
CA GLN A 116 -14.56 34.38 28.19
C GLN A 116 -16.10 34.48 28.29
N ARG A 117 -16.61 34.73 29.50
CA ARG A 117 -18.05 34.94 29.75
C ARG A 117 -18.63 36.17 29.03
N GLU A 118 -17.90 37.28 28.98
CA GLU A 118 -18.31 38.49 28.23
C GLU A 118 -18.41 38.24 26.73
N TYR A 119 -17.47 37.50 26.16
CA TYR A 119 -17.43 37.14 24.73
C TYR A 119 -18.23 35.87 24.37
N GLY A 120 -18.92 35.26 25.34
CA GLY A 120 -19.82 34.12 25.11
C GLY A 120 -19.14 32.77 24.89
N VAL A 121 -17.90 32.59 25.36
CA VAL A 121 -17.11 31.35 25.24
C VAL A 121 -17.16 30.57 26.56
N ASP A 122 -17.43 29.27 26.50
CA ASP A 122 -17.28 28.32 27.61
C ASP A 122 -15.99 27.51 27.41
N ASP A 123 -15.31 27.09 28.49
CA ASP A 123 -14.09 26.25 28.39
C ASP A 123 -14.37 24.85 27.79
N ARG A 124 -15.66 24.50 27.59
CA ARG A 124 -16.15 23.22 27.07
C ARG A 124 -16.35 23.16 25.56
N ASP A 125 -16.28 24.29 24.85
CA ASP A 125 -16.42 24.40 23.38
C ASP A 125 -15.06 24.58 22.67
#